data_AF-A0A3S3MPM0-F1
#
_entry.id   AF-A0A3S3MPM0-F1
#
_cell.length_a   1.000
_cell.length_b   1.000
_cell.length_c   1.000
_cell.angle_alpha   90.00
_cell.angle_beta   90.00
_cell.angle_gamma   90.00
#
_symmetry.space_group_name_H-M   'P 1'
#
loop_
_entity.id
_entity.type
_entity.pdbx_description
1 polymer ?
#
loop_
_entity_poly.entity_id
_entity_poly.type
_entity_poly.pdbx_seq_one_letter_code
_entity_poly.pdbx_strand_id
1 'polypeptide(L)'
;MSWMTGWIHFLDLTMHLILVHLFTSWLDSHPQFVSNPLYIGGDSYSGLTLPVVVQEIANGKEAGHEPIVNLKGYLLGNPGTDYKIDTNAVVPYLHGMGIISDELYESSKKNCDNDYYSNVGHSLCSKDLEKINELLSEIDEAAILEPKCPFAAPRPMEVGDHRRALEVNSSRFILPQPQPTFGCREYSYLLCYYYANNDSVRKALHIRKARTFYLY
;
A
#
# COMPACT_ATOMS: atom_id res chain seq x y z
N MET A 1 5.78 17.03 -8.33
CA MET A 1 6.14 15.71 -7.77
C MET A 1 7.54 15.62 -7.13
N SER A 2 8.35 16.69 -7.03
CA SER A 2 9.73 16.57 -6.50
C SER A 2 9.93 16.85 -5.00
N TRP A 3 8.93 17.39 -4.29
CA TRP A 3 9.08 17.75 -2.85
C TRP A 3 8.37 16.78 -1.90
N MET A 4 7.51 15.89 -2.42
CA MET A 4 6.80 14.88 -1.64
C MET A 4 7.67 13.64 -1.35
N THR A 5 8.65 13.34 -2.20
CA THR A 5 9.58 12.22 -1.98
C THR A 5 10.45 12.45 -0.74
N GLY A 6 10.93 13.67 -0.52
CA GLY A 6 11.79 13.99 0.63
C GLY A 6 11.15 13.81 2.01
N TRP A 7 9.84 14.04 2.15
CA TRP A 7 9.11 13.87 3.42
C TRP A 7 8.68 12.42 3.68
N ILE A 8 8.32 11.69 2.62
CA ILE A 8 8.03 10.25 2.68
C ILE A 8 9.31 9.49 3.07
N HIS A 9 10.45 9.82 2.48
CA HIS A 9 11.75 9.24 2.84
C HIS A 9 12.16 9.46 4.31
N PHE A 10 11.83 10.61 4.92
CA PHE A 10 12.17 10.87 6.32
C PHE A 10 11.33 10.04 7.31
N LEU A 11 10.05 9.81 7.00
CA LEU A 11 9.18 8.93 7.79
C LEU A 11 9.56 7.46 7.64
N ASP A 12 9.94 7.03 6.42
CA ASP A 12 10.39 5.67 6.14
C ASP A 12 11.71 5.31 6.87
N LEU A 13 12.61 6.29 7.01
CA LEU A 13 13.88 6.14 7.73
C LEU A 13 13.73 6.00 9.26
N THR A 14 12.55 6.23 9.82
CA THR A 14 12.32 6.03 11.27
C THR A 14 11.32 4.91 11.55
N MET A 15 10.44 4.62 10.59
CA MET A 15 9.48 3.52 10.60
C MET A 15 10.12 2.17 10.94
N HIS A 16 11.25 1.85 10.30
CA HIS A 16 11.90 0.55 10.54
C HIS A 16 12.38 0.40 11.99
N LEU A 17 12.95 1.44 12.60
CA LEU A 17 13.39 1.41 14.00
C LEU A 17 12.20 1.22 14.96
N ILE A 18 11.08 1.88 14.67
CA ILE A 18 9.84 1.72 15.46
C ILE A 18 9.34 0.28 15.36
N LEU A 19 9.34 -0.31 14.17
CA LEU A 19 8.90 -1.69 13.95
C LEU A 19 9.81 -2.69 14.67
N VAL A 20 11.13 -2.52 14.57
CA VAL A 20 12.12 -3.33 15.29
C VAL A 20 11.89 -3.23 16.79
N HIS A 21 11.78 -2.01 17.33
CA HIS A 21 11.56 -1.78 18.76
C HIS A 21 10.24 -2.37 19.26
N LEU A 22 9.15 -2.21 18.50
CA LEU A 22 7.85 -2.78 18.84
C LEU A 22 7.92 -4.30 18.87
N PHE A 23 8.59 -4.91 17.90
CA PHE A 23 8.75 -6.35 17.82
C PHE A 23 9.61 -6.91 18.97
N THR A 24 10.76 -6.29 19.27
CA THR A 24 11.63 -6.75 20.36
C THR A 24 10.97 -6.56 21.72
N SER A 25 10.28 -5.43 21.95
CA SER A 25 9.51 -5.21 23.19
C SER A 25 8.37 -6.23 23.35
N TRP A 26 7.76 -6.65 22.23
CA TRP A 26 6.76 -7.71 22.25
C TRP A 26 7.39 -9.06 22.62
N LEU A 27 8.58 -9.39 22.11
CA LEU A 27 9.31 -10.61 22.48
C LEU A 27 9.72 -10.61 23.96
N ASP A 28 10.13 -9.46 24.50
CA ASP A 28 10.43 -9.31 25.94
C ASP A 28 9.21 -9.63 26.82
N SER A 29 8.03 -9.22 26.36
CA SER A 29 6.77 -9.49 27.04
C SER A 29 6.25 -10.92 26.80
N HIS A 30 6.80 -11.63 25.81
CA HIS A 30 6.39 -12.98 25.42
C HIS A 30 7.61 -13.89 25.16
N PRO A 31 8.45 -14.13 26.19
CA PRO A 31 9.73 -14.80 26.04
C PRO A 31 9.63 -16.23 25.50
N GLN A 32 8.46 -16.88 25.63
CA GLN A 32 8.18 -18.20 25.07
C GLN A 32 8.30 -18.27 23.54
N PHE A 33 8.27 -17.13 22.83
CA PHE A 33 8.41 -17.09 21.37
C PHE A 33 9.83 -16.79 20.89
N VAL A 34 10.78 -16.43 21.77
CA VAL A 34 12.13 -16.01 21.37
C VAL A 34 12.89 -17.10 20.61
N SER A 35 12.72 -18.36 21.01
CA SER A 35 13.37 -19.49 20.34
C SER A 35 12.70 -19.93 19.03
N ASN A 36 11.48 -19.45 18.76
CA ASN A 36 10.74 -19.89 17.58
C ASN A 36 11.40 -19.36 16.29
N PRO A 37 11.43 -20.17 15.22
CA PRO A 37 11.83 -19.68 13.91
C PRO A 37 10.96 -18.50 13.48
N LEU A 38 11.58 -17.35 13.22
CA LEU A 38 10.89 -16.15 12.75
C LEU A 38 11.00 -16.01 11.23
N TYR A 39 9.85 -15.81 10.60
CA TYR A 39 9.73 -15.36 9.21
C TYR A 39 8.90 -14.08 9.19
N ILE A 40 9.37 -13.07 8.46
CA ILE A 40 8.69 -11.77 8.37
C ILE A 40 8.09 -11.61 6.98
N GLY A 41 6.78 -11.44 6.89
CA GLY A 41 6.06 -11.27 5.64
C GLY A 41 5.53 -9.85 5.48
N GLY A 42 5.54 -9.32 4.27
CA GLY A 42 4.86 -8.07 3.94
C GLY A 42 4.40 -8.05 2.50
N ASP A 43 3.60 -7.03 2.18
CA ASP A 43 2.98 -6.86 0.86
C ASP A 43 3.06 -5.39 0.44
N SER A 44 2.99 -5.13 -0.87
CA SER A 44 2.91 -3.80 -1.46
C SER A 44 4.06 -2.88 -1.01
N TYR A 45 3.78 -1.76 -0.36
CA TYR A 45 4.77 -0.79 0.14
C TYR A 45 5.81 -1.41 1.08
N SER A 46 5.49 -2.55 1.71
CA SER A 46 6.41 -3.27 2.59
C SER A 46 7.70 -3.69 1.87
N GLY A 47 7.71 -3.77 0.54
CA GLY A 47 8.92 -4.06 -0.22
C GLY A 47 10.05 -3.04 -0.01
N LEU A 48 9.73 -1.80 0.37
CA LEU A 48 10.72 -0.78 0.70
C LEU A 48 11.16 -0.86 2.17
N THR A 49 10.22 -1.06 3.09
CA THR A 49 10.48 -0.95 4.53
C THR A 49 10.95 -2.25 5.17
N LEU A 50 10.39 -3.38 4.74
CA LEU A 50 10.59 -4.68 5.39
C LEU A 50 12.01 -5.24 5.20
N PRO A 51 12.68 -5.10 4.03
CA PRO A 51 14.08 -5.49 3.91
C PRO A 51 14.98 -4.75 4.93
N VAL A 52 14.72 -3.47 5.17
CA VAL A 52 15.46 -2.67 6.17
C VAL A 52 15.20 -3.20 7.59
N VAL A 53 13.95 -3.46 7.95
CA VAL A 53 13.59 -4.06 9.25
C VAL A 53 14.28 -5.40 9.48
N VAL A 54 14.27 -6.28 8.47
CA VAL A 54 14.90 -7.60 8.53
C VAL A 54 16.42 -7.47 8.70
N GLN A 55 17.04 -6.52 7.99
CA GLN A 55 18.47 -6.24 8.12
C GLN A 55 18.83 -5.76 9.52
N GLU A 56 18.05 -4.87 10.13
CA GLU A 56 18.28 -4.40 11.49
C GLU A 56 18.16 -5.53 12.53
N ILE A 57 17.17 -6.41 12.38
CA ILE A 57 17.02 -7.59 13.24
C ILE A 57 18.22 -8.53 13.08
N ALA A 58 18.68 -8.74 11.84
CA ALA A 58 19.84 -9.57 11.56
C ALA A 58 21.13 -8.99 12.18
N ASN A 59 21.34 -7.67 12.04
CA ASN A 59 22.50 -6.96 12.59
C ASN A 59 22.48 -6.91 14.12
N GLY A 60 21.28 -6.79 14.73
CA GLY A 60 21.12 -6.80 16.18
C GLY A 60 21.71 -8.03 16.85
N LYS A 61 21.66 -9.19 16.17
CA LYS A 61 22.32 -10.42 16.64
C LYS A 61 23.84 -10.27 16.73
N GLU A 62 24.47 -9.67 15.72
CA GLU A 62 25.93 -9.46 15.70
C GLU A 62 26.36 -8.39 16.72
N ALA A 63 25.50 -7.39 16.96
CA ALA A 63 25.70 -6.35 17.95
C ALA A 63 25.45 -6.80 19.41
N GLY A 64 25.00 -8.03 19.64
CA GLY A 64 24.68 -8.55 20.97
C GLY A 64 23.43 -7.92 21.59
N HIS A 65 22.48 -7.44 20.76
CA HIS A 65 21.20 -6.95 21.23
C HIS A 65 20.31 -8.11 21.69
N GLU A 66 19.63 -7.93 22.81
CA GLU A 66 18.64 -8.86 23.34
C GLU A 66 17.20 -8.36 23.05
N PRO A 67 16.23 -9.25 22.81
CA PRO A 67 16.39 -10.71 22.73
C PRO A 67 17.01 -11.14 21.40
N ILE A 68 17.89 -12.15 21.41
CA ILE A 68 18.43 -12.73 20.17
C ILE A 68 17.30 -13.38 19.37
N VAL A 69 16.94 -12.77 18.24
CA VAL A 69 15.86 -13.22 17.36
C VAL A 69 16.32 -14.37 16.46
N ASN A 70 15.57 -15.49 16.45
CA ASN A 70 15.82 -16.64 15.57
C ASN A 70 15.26 -16.41 14.15
N LEU A 71 15.71 -15.35 13.48
CA LEU A 71 15.33 -14.97 12.12
C LEU A 71 15.79 -16.02 11.10
N LYS A 72 14.85 -16.51 10.28
CA LYS A 72 15.11 -17.50 9.20
C LYS A 72 14.97 -16.92 7.80
N GLY A 73 14.19 -15.86 7.64
CA GLY A 73 14.02 -15.21 6.35
C GLY A 73 12.82 -14.27 6.32
N TYR A 74 12.55 -13.75 5.14
CA TYR A 74 11.42 -12.87 4.91
C TYR A 74 10.77 -13.15 3.56
N LEU A 75 9.51 -12.75 3.42
CA LEU A 75 8.72 -12.91 2.21
C LEU A 75 8.07 -11.58 1.85
N LEU A 76 8.03 -11.28 0.56
CA LEU A 76 7.37 -10.11 0.01
C LEU A 76 6.35 -10.55 -1.03
N GLY A 77 5.07 -10.26 -0.78
CA GLY A 77 4.01 -10.30 -1.78
C GLY A 77 4.02 -8.98 -2.56
N ASN A 78 3.84 -9.06 -3.88
CA ASN A 78 3.68 -7.93 -4.81
C ASN A 78 4.42 -6.62 -4.38
N PRO A 79 5.74 -6.67 -4.10
CA PRO A 79 6.41 -5.56 -3.45
C PRO A 79 6.64 -4.39 -4.40
N GLY A 80 6.49 -3.16 -3.89
CA GLY A 80 7.21 -2.03 -4.45
C GLY A 80 8.69 -2.12 -4.04
N THR A 81 9.60 -2.07 -5.00
CA THR A 81 11.04 -2.29 -4.77
C THR A 81 11.89 -1.12 -5.26
N ASP A 82 11.65 -0.65 -6.47
CA ASP A 82 12.35 0.47 -7.08
C ASP A 82 11.39 1.18 -8.02
N TYR A 83 11.11 2.46 -7.74
CA TYR A 83 10.13 3.23 -8.50
C TYR A 83 10.43 3.29 -10.00
N LYS A 84 11.70 3.31 -10.40
CA LYS A 84 12.07 3.35 -11.82
C LYS A 84 11.87 1.98 -12.47
N ILE A 85 12.32 0.91 -11.83
CA ILE A 85 12.16 -0.45 -12.37
C ILE A 85 10.67 -0.81 -12.43
N ASP A 86 9.95 -0.62 -11.33
CA ASP A 86 8.55 -0.99 -11.19
C ASP A 86 7.66 -0.19 -12.17
N THR A 87 7.87 1.14 -12.28
CA THR A 87 7.12 1.98 -13.25
C THR A 87 7.40 1.56 -14.69
N ASN A 88 8.66 1.24 -15.01
CA ASN A 88 9.01 0.85 -16.37
C ASN A 88 8.47 -0.53 -16.77
N ALA A 89 8.11 -1.38 -15.80
CA ALA A 89 7.49 -2.68 -16.04
C ALA A 89 5.99 -2.58 -16.38
N VAL A 90 5.30 -1.48 -16.03
CA VAL A 90 3.86 -1.33 -16.22
C VAL A 90 3.47 -1.41 -17.70
N VAL A 91 4.10 -0.62 -18.57
CA VAL A 91 3.71 -0.56 -19.99
C VAL A 91 3.87 -1.91 -20.71
N PRO A 92 5.02 -2.62 -20.59
CA PRO A 92 5.15 -3.98 -21.12
C PRO A 92 4.15 -4.98 -20.51
N TYR A 93 3.83 -4.87 -19.22
CA TYR A 93 2.85 -5.74 -18.57
C TYR A 93 1.45 -5.54 -19.16
N LEU A 94 0.99 -4.30 -19.31
CA LEU A 94 -0.32 -4.00 -19.89
C LEU A 94 -0.44 -4.50 -21.33
N HIS A 95 0.62 -4.38 -22.12
CA HIS A 95 0.66 -4.93 -23.47
C HIS A 95 0.58 -6.46 -23.46
N GLY A 96 1.38 -7.12 -22.61
CA GLY A 96 1.34 -8.58 -22.45
C GLY A 96 0.00 -9.13 -21.97
N MET A 97 -0.78 -8.33 -21.24
CA MET A 97 -2.13 -8.66 -20.79
C MET A 97 -3.23 -8.23 -21.78
N GLY A 98 -2.88 -7.65 -22.92
CA GLY A 98 -3.84 -7.20 -23.95
C GLY A 98 -4.69 -5.99 -23.54
N ILE A 99 -4.26 -5.23 -22.55
CA ILE A 99 -4.96 -4.02 -22.05
C ILE A 99 -4.70 -2.84 -22.99
N ILE A 100 -3.49 -2.75 -23.56
CA ILE A 100 -3.14 -1.72 -24.55
C ILE A 100 -2.87 -2.37 -25.91
N SER A 101 -3.24 -1.65 -26.98
CA SER A 101 -3.02 -2.07 -28.37
C SER A 101 -1.53 -2.05 -28.76
N ASP A 102 -1.16 -2.86 -29.76
CA ASP A 102 0.19 -2.87 -30.36
C ASP A 102 0.63 -1.46 -30.83
N GLU A 103 -0.27 -0.67 -31.41
CA GLU A 103 0.06 0.67 -31.91
C GLU A 103 0.42 1.63 -30.76
N LEU A 104 -0.34 1.61 -29.67
CA LEU A 104 -0.08 2.41 -28.48
C LEU A 104 1.21 1.94 -27.77
N TYR A 105 1.44 0.63 -27.71
CA TYR A 105 2.67 0.07 -27.15
C TYR A 105 3.90 0.53 -27.94
N GLU A 106 3.92 0.33 -29.27
CA GLU A 106 5.07 0.74 -30.09
C GLU A 106 5.26 2.27 -30.14
N SER A 107 4.17 3.06 -30.12
CA SER A 107 4.24 4.51 -30.00
C SER A 107 4.90 4.94 -28.69
N SER A 108 4.38 4.42 -27.56
CA SER A 108 4.88 4.77 -26.23
C SER A 108 6.34 4.35 -26.05
N LYS A 109 6.69 3.14 -26.50
CA LYS A 109 8.05 2.61 -26.49
C LYS A 109 9.04 3.52 -27.21
N LYS A 110 8.66 4.00 -28.39
CA LYS A 110 9.46 4.93 -29.20
C LYS A 110 9.55 6.32 -28.57
N ASN A 111 8.41 6.87 -28.13
CA ASN A 111 8.34 8.25 -27.66
C ASN A 111 8.91 8.44 -26.24
N CYS A 112 8.91 7.37 -25.42
CA CYS A 112 9.47 7.34 -24.08
C CYS A 112 10.88 6.71 -24.01
N ASP A 113 11.43 6.22 -25.12
CA ASP A 113 12.74 5.54 -25.18
C ASP A 113 12.88 4.39 -24.18
N ASN A 114 11.81 3.61 -23.99
CA ASN A 114 11.69 2.57 -22.94
C ASN A 114 11.90 3.05 -21.48
N ASP A 115 11.94 4.36 -21.21
CA ASP A 115 12.05 4.94 -19.87
C ASP A 115 10.82 5.82 -19.55
N TYR A 116 9.72 5.14 -19.25
CA TYR A 116 8.41 5.69 -18.90
C TYR A 116 8.43 6.47 -17.56
N TYR A 117 9.43 6.23 -16.70
CA TYR A 117 9.60 6.96 -15.44
C TYR A 117 10.31 8.30 -15.64
N SER A 118 11.50 8.27 -16.28
CA SER A 118 12.35 9.46 -16.37
C SER A 118 11.90 10.41 -17.48
N ASN A 119 11.30 9.88 -18.56
CA ASN A 119 10.91 10.67 -19.74
C ASN A 119 9.45 11.15 -19.72
N VAL A 120 8.74 11.03 -18.59
CA VAL A 120 7.35 11.49 -18.44
C VAL A 120 7.15 12.98 -18.82
N GLY A 121 8.19 13.81 -18.68
CA GLY A 121 8.16 15.22 -19.07
C GLY A 121 8.28 15.48 -20.58
N HIS A 122 8.58 14.48 -21.41
CA HIS A 122 8.66 14.64 -22.87
C HIS A 122 7.25 14.68 -23.47
N SER A 123 6.97 15.67 -24.32
CA SER A 123 5.62 15.98 -24.77
C SER A 123 4.90 14.84 -25.51
N LEU A 124 5.63 14.02 -26.28
CA LEU A 124 5.05 12.85 -26.96
C LEU A 124 4.89 11.66 -26.01
N CYS A 125 5.87 11.42 -25.12
CA CYS A 125 5.77 10.38 -24.10
C CYS A 125 4.59 10.64 -23.15
N SER A 126 4.45 11.87 -22.65
CA SER A 126 3.32 12.29 -21.79
C SER A 126 1.97 11.98 -22.44
N LYS A 127 1.80 12.25 -23.73
CA LYS A 127 0.54 11.98 -24.45
C LYS A 127 0.22 10.50 -24.57
N ASP A 128 1.24 9.67 -24.80
CA ASP A 128 1.03 8.21 -24.84
C ASP A 128 0.74 7.66 -23.44
N LEU A 129 1.45 8.15 -22.41
CA LEU A 129 1.21 7.80 -21.02
C LEU A 129 -0.16 8.27 -20.51
N GLU A 130 -0.66 9.44 -20.95
CA GLU A 130 -2.01 9.91 -20.65
C GLU A 130 -3.07 8.91 -21.13
N LYS A 131 -2.97 8.43 -22.37
CA LYS A 131 -3.88 7.40 -22.90
C LYS A 131 -3.77 6.08 -22.16
N ILE A 132 -2.56 5.66 -21.81
CA ILE A 132 -2.34 4.45 -21.01
C ILE A 132 -3.00 4.59 -19.63
N ASN A 133 -2.86 5.76 -19.00
CA ASN A 133 -3.48 6.06 -17.71
C ASN A 133 -5.01 6.10 -17.78
N GLU A 134 -5.59 6.59 -18.88
CA GLU A 134 -7.04 6.49 -19.11
C GLU A 134 -7.51 5.03 -19.13
N LEU A 135 -6.81 4.14 -19.83
CA LEU A 135 -7.13 2.72 -19.86
C LEU A 135 -6.94 2.03 -18.50
N LEU A 136 -5.86 2.35 -17.79
CA LEU A 136 -5.63 1.90 -16.41
C LEU A 136 -6.75 2.34 -15.47
N SER A 137 -7.30 3.54 -15.68
CA SER A 137 -8.37 4.09 -14.85
C SER A 137 -9.70 3.32 -14.99
N GLU A 138 -9.84 2.46 -15.99
CA GLU A 138 -11.04 1.63 -16.21
C GLU A 138 -10.94 0.23 -15.58
N ILE A 139 -9.75 -0.19 -15.11
CA ILE A 139 -9.53 -1.54 -14.55
C ILE A 139 -9.21 -1.50 -13.05
N ASP A 140 -9.32 -2.66 -12.40
CA ASP A 140 -8.75 -2.86 -11.07
C ASP A 140 -7.25 -3.17 -11.19
N GLU A 141 -6.42 -2.21 -10.77
CA GLU A 141 -4.96 -2.31 -10.83
C GLU A 141 -4.42 -3.40 -9.89
N ALA A 142 -5.12 -3.71 -8.79
CA ALA A 142 -4.72 -4.77 -7.87
C ALA A 142 -5.07 -6.16 -8.40
N ALA A 143 -6.11 -6.27 -9.23
CA ALA A 143 -6.58 -7.53 -9.80
C ALA A 143 -7.29 -7.31 -11.15
N ILE A 144 -6.52 -7.27 -12.25
CA ILE A 144 -7.01 -6.90 -13.60
C ILE A 144 -8.13 -7.78 -14.19
N LEU A 145 -8.42 -8.94 -13.58
CA LEU A 145 -9.52 -9.82 -13.99
C LEU A 145 -10.80 -9.57 -13.18
N GLU A 146 -10.73 -8.76 -12.13
CA GLU A 146 -11.86 -8.38 -11.30
C GLU A 146 -12.50 -7.08 -11.80
N PRO A 147 -13.82 -6.92 -11.59
CA PRO A 147 -14.48 -5.67 -11.92
C PRO A 147 -13.94 -4.54 -11.04
N LYS A 148 -13.68 -3.38 -11.65
CA LYS A 148 -13.36 -2.16 -10.90
C LYS A 148 -14.59 -1.74 -10.10
N CYS A 149 -14.48 -1.79 -8.77
CA CYS A 149 -15.61 -1.55 -7.88
C CYS A 149 -15.41 -0.31 -7.00
N PRO A 150 -16.50 0.33 -6.54
CA PRO A 150 -16.42 1.38 -5.55
C PRO A 150 -15.84 0.88 -4.23
N PHE A 151 -15.05 1.72 -3.57
CA PHE A 151 -14.47 1.40 -2.26
C PHE A 151 -15.55 1.14 -1.19
N ALA A 152 -15.24 0.22 -0.29
CA ALA A 152 -16.10 -0.15 0.84
C ALA A 152 -16.30 0.98 1.86
N ALA A 153 -15.28 1.83 2.05
CA ALA A 153 -15.35 3.00 2.89
C ALA A 153 -15.55 4.26 2.03
N PRO A 154 -16.33 5.26 2.51
CA PRO A 154 -16.33 6.56 1.86
C PRO A 154 -14.89 7.08 1.88
N ARG A 155 -14.31 7.34 0.71
CA ARG A 155 -13.00 7.99 0.63
C ARG A 155 -13.06 9.25 1.52
N PRO A 156 -12.08 9.49 2.41
CA PRO A 156 -11.82 10.87 2.80
C PRO A 156 -11.70 11.64 1.49
N MET A 157 -12.46 12.72 1.30
CA MET A 157 -12.27 13.60 0.14
C MET A 157 -10.78 13.80 -0.03
N GLU A 158 -10.27 13.60 -1.25
CA GLU A 158 -8.91 13.99 -1.59
C GLU A 158 -8.76 15.45 -1.15
N VAL A 159 -8.05 15.66 -0.04
CA VAL A 159 -7.69 17.00 0.41
C VAL A 159 -6.62 17.43 -0.56
N GLY A 160 -7.08 18.03 -1.67
CA GLY A 160 -6.27 18.92 -2.46
C GLY A 160 -5.58 19.91 -1.52
N ASP A 161 -4.30 20.10 -1.78
CA ASP A 161 -3.28 20.84 -1.02
C ASP A 161 -3.65 22.28 -0.62
N HIS A 162 -4.65 22.46 0.24
CA HIS A 162 -5.08 23.75 0.77
C HIS A 162 -5.23 23.67 2.29
N ARG A 163 -4.15 24.08 2.95
CA ARG A 163 -4.03 24.71 4.28
C ARG A 163 -5.22 24.47 5.25
N ARG A 164 -4.93 23.73 6.32
CA ARG A 164 -5.75 23.58 7.54
C ARG A 164 -6.35 24.92 7.98
N ALA A 165 -7.67 24.97 8.07
CA ALA A 165 -8.37 25.77 9.06
C ALA A 165 -9.26 24.81 9.87
N LEU A 166 -9.02 24.77 11.18
CA LEU A 166 -9.93 24.19 12.15
C LEU A 166 -11.23 25.00 12.08
N GLU A 167 -12.38 24.36 11.88
CA GLU A 167 -13.51 24.46 12.82
C GLU A 167 -14.77 23.67 12.40
N VAL A 168 -15.38 23.08 13.43
CA VAL A 168 -16.82 22.81 13.61
C VAL A 168 -17.44 21.61 12.88
N ASN A 169 -17.57 20.54 13.66
CA ASN A 169 -18.71 19.64 13.79
C ASN A 169 -19.91 19.94 12.84
N SER A 170 -19.96 19.27 11.69
CA SER A 170 -21.22 19.10 10.95
C SER A 170 -21.49 17.61 10.75
N SER A 171 -22.43 17.11 11.55
CA SER A 171 -23.13 15.89 11.22
C SER A 171 -23.89 16.10 9.91
N ARG A 172 -23.73 15.16 8.97
CA ARG A 172 -24.56 14.93 7.77
C ARG A 172 -24.29 15.86 6.59
N PHE A 173 -23.56 15.34 5.61
CA PHE A 173 -24.04 15.11 4.23
C PHE A 173 -23.10 14.11 3.55
N ILE A 174 -23.24 12.82 3.88
CA ILE A 174 -22.66 11.75 3.07
C ILE A 174 -23.62 11.58 1.89
N LEU A 175 -23.31 12.17 0.74
CA LEU A 175 -23.83 11.67 -0.52
C LEU A 175 -23.55 10.15 -0.53
N PRO A 176 -24.52 9.27 -0.80
CA PRO A 176 -24.25 7.85 -0.82
C PRO A 176 -23.27 7.59 -1.97
N GLN A 177 -21.99 7.50 -1.63
CA GLN A 177 -20.98 6.90 -2.50
C GLN A 177 -21.57 5.56 -2.94
N PRO A 178 -21.48 5.21 -4.24
CA PRO A 178 -21.97 3.91 -4.68
C PRO A 178 -21.29 2.85 -3.81
N GLN A 179 -22.10 2.04 -3.11
CA GLN A 179 -21.55 0.98 -2.29
C GLN A 179 -21.11 -0.17 -3.20
N PRO A 180 -20.05 -0.90 -2.85
CA PRO A 180 -19.72 -2.12 -3.55
C PRO A 180 -20.92 -3.06 -3.53
N THR A 181 -21.17 -3.74 -4.65
CA THR A 181 -22.28 -4.67 -4.81
C THR A 181 -21.81 -6.11 -4.65
N PHE A 182 -22.76 -7.03 -4.46
CA PHE A 182 -22.46 -8.46 -4.40
C PHE A 182 -21.74 -8.91 -5.68
N GLY A 183 -20.57 -9.53 -5.53
CA GLY A 183 -19.68 -9.89 -6.65
C GLY A 183 -18.42 -9.03 -6.75
N CYS A 184 -18.37 -7.87 -6.09
CA CYS A 184 -17.14 -7.08 -5.91
C CYS A 184 -16.32 -7.62 -4.72
N ARG A 185 -14.98 -7.61 -4.83
CA ARG A 185 -14.09 -7.92 -3.71
C ARG A 185 -14.28 -6.94 -2.55
N GLU A 186 -14.55 -5.68 -2.85
CA GLU A 186 -14.82 -4.58 -1.91
C GLU A 186 -16.04 -4.84 -1.05
N TYR A 187 -17.00 -5.63 -1.53
CA TYR A 187 -18.14 -6.02 -0.73
C TYR A 187 -17.72 -6.83 0.49
N SER A 188 -16.68 -7.66 0.36
CA SER A 188 -16.12 -8.40 1.50
C SER A 188 -15.52 -7.46 2.55
N TYR A 189 -14.82 -6.40 2.14
CA TYR A 189 -14.30 -5.39 3.07
C TYR A 189 -15.43 -4.62 3.78
N LEU A 190 -16.52 -4.33 3.07
CA LEU A 190 -17.71 -3.73 3.67
C LEU A 190 -18.31 -4.63 4.76
N LEU A 191 -18.42 -5.93 4.49
CA LEU A 191 -18.89 -6.91 5.49
C LEU A 191 -17.92 -7.00 6.69
N CYS A 192 -16.61 -7.02 6.45
CA CYS A 192 -15.59 -6.98 7.49
C CYS A 192 -15.73 -5.73 8.37
N TYR A 193 -16.00 -4.56 7.77
CA TYR A 193 -16.25 -3.32 8.50
C TYR A 193 -17.47 -3.44 9.43
N TYR A 194 -18.59 -3.98 8.94
CA TYR A 194 -19.78 -4.20 9.74
C TYR A 194 -19.54 -5.21 10.87
N TYR A 195 -18.86 -6.32 10.57
CA TYR A 195 -18.52 -7.34 11.55
C TYR A 195 -17.60 -6.80 12.65
N ALA A 196 -16.50 -6.14 12.28
CA ALA A 196 -15.53 -5.59 13.23
C ALA A 196 -16.12 -4.50 14.13
N ASN A 197 -17.13 -3.78 13.65
CA ASN A 197 -17.83 -2.74 14.42
C ASN A 197 -19.10 -3.23 15.14
N ASN A 198 -19.48 -4.50 15.01
CA ASN A 198 -20.57 -5.07 15.79
C ASN A 198 -20.22 -5.10 17.30
N ASP A 199 -21.13 -4.63 18.15
CA ASP A 199 -20.88 -4.52 19.59
C ASP A 199 -20.54 -5.86 20.27
N SER A 200 -21.18 -6.95 19.85
CA SER A 200 -20.90 -8.29 20.39
C SER A 200 -19.49 -8.74 20.00
N VAL A 201 -19.07 -8.49 18.76
CA VAL A 201 -17.72 -8.79 18.27
C VAL A 201 -16.68 -7.95 19.01
N ARG A 202 -16.90 -6.64 19.12
CA ARG A 202 -16.02 -5.72 19.86
C ARG A 202 -15.87 -6.12 21.32
N LYS A 203 -16.96 -6.53 21.96
CA LYS A 203 -16.95 -7.03 23.34
C LYS A 203 -16.14 -8.33 23.46
N ALA A 204 -16.32 -9.27 22.54
CA ALA A 204 -15.56 -10.52 22.51
C ALA A 204 -14.05 -10.30 22.28
N LEU A 205 -13.70 -9.29 21.48
CA LEU A 205 -12.30 -8.88 21.22
C LEU A 205 -11.75 -7.90 22.27
N HIS A 206 -12.48 -7.63 23.35
CA HIS A 206 -12.08 -6.70 24.42
C HIS A 206 -11.73 -5.28 23.94
N ILE A 207 -12.38 -4.81 22.87
CA ILE A 207 -12.17 -3.47 22.30
C ILE A 207 -12.87 -2.42 23.18
N ARG A 208 -12.14 -1.37 23.57
CA ARG A 208 -12.70 -0.24 24.34
C ARG A 208 -13.75 0.52 23.51
N LYS A 209 -14.88 0.90 24.12
CA LYS A 209 -16.05 1.50 23.44
C LYS A 209 -15.79 2.82 22.67
N ALA A 210 -14.67 3.50 22.91
CA ALA A 210 -14.38 4.81 22.31
C ALA A 210 -13.59 4.78 20.98
N ARG A 211 -13.44 3.63 20.30
CA ARG A 211 -12.64 3.52 19.07
C ARG A 211 -13.43 2.91 17.91
N THR A 212 -13.90 3.70 16.95
CA THR A 212 -14.44 3.16 15.69
C THR A 212 -13.29 2.55 14.88
N PHE A 213 -13.46 1.32 14.37
CA PHE A 213 -12.49 0.73 13.45
C PHE A 213 -12.81 1.19 12.03
N TYR A 214 -11.81 1.73 11.35
CA TYR A 214 -11.82 1.96 9.91
C TYR A 214 -10.90 0.92 9.28
N LEU A 215 -11.45 0.11 8.38
CA LEU A 215 -10.63 -0.64 7.43
C LEU A 215 -10.34 0.34 6.30
N TYR A 216 -9.08 0.74 6.18
CA TYR A 216 -8.58 1.48 5.02
C TYR A 216 -8.05 0.48 4.02
#